data_AF-A0AAU4YFK2-F1
#
_entry.id   AF-A0AAU4YFK2-F1
#
_cell.length_a   1.000
_cell.length_b   1.000
_cell.length_c   1.000
_cell.angle_alpha   90.00
_cell.angle_beta   90.00
_cell.angle_gamma   90.00
#
_symmetry.space_group_name_H-M   'P 1'
#
loop_
_entity.id
_entity.type
_entity.pdbx_description
1 polymer ?
#
loop_
_entity_poly.entity_id
_entity_poly.type
_entity_poly.pdbx_seq_one_letter_code
_entity_poly.pdbx_strand_id
1 'polypeptide(L)'
;MNENAFWRLIEACRPSITDPEGDELAAALIARLTNGPVSDVVGFAEQLSWALYRLDRKEYSDDLSSDQFLYTRAAVVAAGRDEYESVLRDPERFMPYANDLVWAEALLYVPDNAYKHLTGDEWDRSTRYSYESYSKTAGWAGE
;
A
#
# COMPACT_ATOMS: atom_id res chain seq x y z
N MET A 1 -2.97 15.05 -0.20
CA MET A 1 -2.23 14.58 -1.39
C MET A 1 -3.20 14.03 -2.44
N ASN A 2 -2.90 14.16 -3.74
CA ASN A 2 -3.67 13.51 -4.82
C ASN A 2 -2.93 12.27 -5.38
N GLU A 3 -3.61 11.45 -6.18
CA GLU A 3 -3.08 10.19 -6.72
C GLU A 3 -1.75 10.37 -7.48
N ASN A 4 -1.62 11.41 -8.32
CA ASN A 4 -0.36 11.68 -9.05
C ASN A 4 0.80 12.07 -8.12
N ALA A 5 0.53 12.75 -7.00
CA ALA A 5 1.54 13.07 -6.01
C ALA A 5 1.94 11.82 -5.19
N PHE A 6 0.98 10.95 -4.87
CA PHE A 6 1.22 9.67 -4.21
C PHE A 6 2.15 8.78 -5.03
N TRP A 7 1.83 8.53 -6.29
CA TRP A 7 2.66 7.68 -7.14
C TRP A 7 4.05 8.28 -7.38
N ARG A 8 4.16 9.59 -7.63
CA ARG A 8 5.48 10.23 -7.75
C ARG A 8 6.32 10.10 -6.49
N LEU A 9 5.70 10.10 -5.32
CA LEU A 9 6.39 9.92 -4.06
C LEU A 9 6.90 8.47 -3.90
N ILE A 10 6.08 7.47 -4.21
CA ILE A 10 6.49 6.05 -4.25
C ILE A 10 7.69 5.88 -5.20
N GLU A 11 7.58 6.35 -6.44
CA GLU A 11 8.67 6.20 -7.43
C GLU A 11 9.95 6.94 -7.01
N ALA A 12 9.83 8.13 -6.41
CA ALA A 12 11.00 8.90 -5.97
C ALA A 12 11.72 8.27 -4.77
N CYS A 13 11.00 7.51 -3.94
CA CYS A 13 11.54 6.83 -2.76
C CYS A 13 11.94 5.38 -3.04
N ARG A 14 11.67 4.86 -4.25
CA ARG A 14 11.94 3.46 -4.59
C ARG A 14 13.45 3.17 -4.59
N PRO A 15 13.89 2.10 -3.91
CA PRO A 15 15.30 1.72 -3.90
C PRO A 15 15.76 1.26 -5.29
N SER A 16 17.04 1.46 -5.57
CA SER A 16 17.69 0.98 -6.81
C SER A 16 18.06 -0.51 -6.75
N ILE A 17 18.02 -1.10 -5.55
CA ILE A 17 18.24 -2.52 -5.29
C ILE A 17 16.90 -3.20 -4.96
N THR A 18 16.87 -4.53 -5.03
CA THR A 18 15.70 -5.32 -4.63
C THR A 18 15.38 -5.10 -3.15
N ASP A 19 14.11 -4.84 -2.87
CA ASP A 19 13.57 -4.59 -1.52
C ASP A 19 12.36 -5.51 -1.30
N PRO A 20 12.60 -6.80 -0.99
CA PRO A 20 11.57 -7.82 -0.99
C PRO A 20 10.58 -7.70 0.18
N GLU A 21 10.94 -6.96 1.23
CA GLU A 21 10.12 -6.71 2.43
C GLU A 21 9.54 -5.28 2.45
N GLY A 22 9.97 -4.41 1.52
CA GLY A 22 9.51 -3.03 1.40
C GLY A 22 10.08 -2.07 2.46
N ASP A 23 11.07 -2.49 3.23
CA ASP A 23 11.64 -1.75 4.36
C ASP A 23 12.39 -0.49 3.91
N GLU A 24 13.18 -0.60 2.83
CA GLU A 24 13.96 0.52 2.31
C GLU A 24 13.04 1.59 1.71
N LEU A 25 12.02 1.17 0.95
CA LEU A 25 10.98 2.06 0.47
C LEU A 25 10.25 2.73 1.64
N ALA A 26 9.82 1.96 2.65
CA ALA A 26 9.10 2.49 3.80
C ALA A 26 9.93 3.53 4.57
N ALA A 27 11.21 3.24 4.83
CA ALA A 27 12.12 4.17 5.50
C ALA A 27 12.29 5.48 4.69
N ALA A 28 12.48 5.38 3.38
CA ALA A 28 12.60 6.54 2.50
C ALA A 28 11.32 7.38 2.45
N LEU A 29 10.15 6.74 2.43
CA LEU A 29 8.85 7.41 2.47
C LEU A 29 8.63 8.14 3.80
N ILE A 30 8.92 7.49 4.94
CA ILE A 30 8.83 8.10 6.26
C ILE A 30 9.74 9.35 6.30
N ALA A 31 11.00 9.21 5.92
CA ALA A 31 11.94 10.34 5.89
C ALA A 31 11.44 11.49 4.99
N ARG A 32 10.81 11.17 3.84
CA ARG A 32 10.30 12.19 2.93
C ARG A 32 9.04 12.89 3.44
N LEU A 33 8.15 12.16 4.11
CA LEU A 33 6.89 12.64 4.67
C LEU A 33 7.09 13.47 5.94
N THR A 34 8.05 13.11 6.79
CA THR A 34 8.36 13.86 8.02
C THR A 34 9.05 15.21 7.77
N ASN A 35 9.48 15.47 6.54
CA ASN A 35 9.92 16.79 6.09
C ASN A 35 8.76 17.69 5.57
N GLY A 36 7.52 17.19 5.61
CA GLY A 36 6.31 17.89 5.17
C GLY A 36 5.31 18.14 6.31
N PRO A 37 4.17 18.78 6.01
CA PRO A 37 3.08 18.93 6.97
C PRO A 37 2.37 17.59 7.25
N VAL A 38 1.73 17.47 8.40
CA VAL A 38 0.88 16.32 8.78
C VAL A 38 -0.19 16.01 7.72
N SER A 39 -0.69 17.03 7.01
CA SER A 39 -1.67 16.85 5.93
C SER A 39 -1.14 16.03 4.74
N ASP A 40 0.17 15.98 4.51
CA ASP A 40 0.78 15.10 3.51
C ASP A 40 0.78 13.65 3.99
N VAL A 41 1.05 13.39 5.28
CA VAL A 41 0.95 12.04 5.89
C VAL A 41 -0.48 11.51 5.77
N VAL A 42 -1.46 12.30 6.19
CA VAL A 42 -2.88 11.95 6.10
C VAL A 42 -3.27 11.71 4.63
N GLY A 43 -2.82 12.59 3.73
CA GLY A 43 -3.07 12.44 2.30
C GLY A 43 -2.43 11.19 1.69
N PHE A 44 -1.25 10.80 2.15
CA PHE A 44 -0.59 9.56 1.75
C PHE A 44 -1.37 8.35 2.25
N ALA A 45 -1.80 8.34 3.51
CA ALA A 45 -2.62 7.28 4.10
C ALA A 45 -3.90 7.04 3.30
N GLU A 46 -4.61 8.10 2.93
CA GLU A 46 -5.85 8.01 2.12
C GLU A 46 -5.60 7.38 0.75
N GLN A 47 -4.50 7.76 0.08
CA GLN A 47 -4.17 7.21 -1.23
C GLN A 47 -3.69 5.76 -1.14
N LEU A 48 -2.90 5.41 -0.13
CA LEU A 48 -2.49 4.03 0.13
C LEU A 48 -3.71 3.14 0.42
N SER A 49 -4.58 3.57 1.34
CA SER A 49 -5.82 2.85 1.64
C SER A 49 -6.70 2.67 0.40
N TRP A 50 -6.84 3.72 -0.42
CA TRP A 50 -7.59 3.64 -1.67
C TRP A 50 -6.98 2.65 -2.68
N ALA A 51 -5.66 2.66 -2.81
CA ALA A 51 -4.96 1.76 -3.72
C ALA A 51 -5.16 0.30 -3.31
N LEU A 52 -4.95 -0.01 -2.02
CA LEU A 52 -5.15 -1.33 -1.43
C LEU A 52 -6.60 -1.80 -1.55
N TYR A 53 -7.56 -0.92 -1.27
CA TYR A 53 -8.99 -1.20 -1.41
C TYR A 53 -9.37 -1.58 -2.85
N ARG A 54 -8.79 -0.95 -3.87
CA ARG A 54 -9.06 -1.30 -5.28
C ARG A 54 -8.52 -2.67 -5.68
N LEU A 55 -7.44 -3.11 -5.03
CA LEU A 55 -6.83 -4.43 -5.18
C LEU A 55 -7.52 -5.50 -4.31
N ASP A 56 -8.41 -5.13 -3.40
CA ASP A 56 -9.20 -6.08 -2.59
C ASP A 56 -10.26 -6.77 -3.46
N ARG A 57 -9.84 -7.79 -4.22
CA ARG A 57 -10.67 -8.55 -5.17
C ARG A 57 -10.52 -10.03 -4.90
N LYS A 58 -11.64 -10.76 -4.95
CA LYS A 58 -11.69 -12.22 -4.71
C LYS A 58 -10.77 -13.03 -5.64
N GLU A 59 -10.60 -12.59 -6.89
CA GLU A 59 -9.75 -13.24 -7.89
C GLU A 59 -8.28 -13.40 -7.47
N TYR A 60 -7.84 -12.67 -6.44
CA TYR A 60 -6.45 -12.65 -5.99
C TYR A 60 -6.19 -13.51 -4.76
N SER A 61 -7.24 -13.94 -4.06
CA SER A 61 -7.14 -14.43 -2.68
C SER A 61 -7.19 -15.94 -2.52
N ASP A 62 -7.41 -16.71 -3.60
CA ASP A 62 -7.88 -18.09 -3.50
C ASP A 62 -6.96 -19.06 -2.70
N ASP A 63 -5.75 -18.65 -2.34
CA ASP A 63 -4.84 -19.43 -1.48
C ASP A 63 -4.10 -18.60 -0.40
N LEU A 64 -4.51 -17.36 -0.13
CA LEU A 64 -3.82 -16.46 0.81
C LEU A 64 -4.62 -16.23 2.11
N SER A 65 -3.91 -16.17 3.25
CA SER A 65 -4.52 -15.64 4.48
C SER A 65 -4.89 -14.16 4.34
N SER A 66 -5.69 -13.62 5.26
CA SER A 66 -6.03 -12.18 5.28
C SER A 66 -4.80 -11.28 5.23
N ASP A 67 -3.77 -11.64 6.00
CA ASP A 67 -2.57 -10.84 6.20
C ASP A 67 -1.63 -10.99 5.01
N GLN A 68 -1.44 -12.22 4.52
CA GLN A 68 -0.67 -12.46 3.31
C GLN A 68 -1.28 -11.71 2.12
N PHE A 69 -2.61 -11.72 2.00
CA PHE A 69 -3.28 -10.99 0.94
C PHE A 69 -3.09 -9.48 1.07
N LEU A 70 -3.16 -8.92 2.29
CA LEU A 70 -2.90 -7.52 2.54
C LEU A 70 -1.46 -7.14 2.16
N TYR A 71 -0.47 -7.93 2.58
CA TYR A 71 0.95 -7.64 2.37
C TYR A 71 1.35 -7.80 0.91
N THR A 72 0.73 -8.74 0.21
CA THR A 72 0.90 -8.93 -1.24
C THR A 72 0.32 -7.74 -2.01
N ARG A 73 -0.86 -7.23 -1.63
CA ARG A 73 -1.42 -6.00 -2.22
C ARG A 73 -0.51 -4.79 -1.95
N ALA A 74 0.09 -4.71 -0.77
CA ALA A 74 1.06 -3.65 -0.45
C ALA A 74 2.31 -3.76 -1.33
N ALA A 75 2.79 -4.97 -1.62
CA ALA A 75 3.93 -5.18 -2.53
C ALA A 75 3.63 -4.70 -3.95
N VAL A 76 2.42 -4.92 -4.47
CA VAL A 76 2.00 -4.40 -5.77
C VAL A 76 2.01 -2.86 -5.79
N VAL A 77 1.60 -2.21 -4.70
CA VAL A 77 1.68 -0.74 -4.57
C VAL A 77 3.13 -0.26 -4.48
N ALA A 78 3.98 -0.97 -3.73
CA ALA A 78 5.42 -0.69 -3.61
C ALA A 78 6.15 -0.84 -4.95
N ALA A 79 5.67 -1.73 -5.83
CA ALA A 79 6.18 -1.93 -7.18
C ALA A 79 5.90 -0.76 -8.14
N GLY A 80 5.11 0.22 -7.70
CA GLY A 80 4.90 1.47 -8.42
C GLY A 80 3.63 1.48 -9.26
N ARG A 81 3.39 2.63 -9.92
CA ARG A 81 2.12 2.93 -10.57
C ARG A 81 1.83 1.99 -11.74
N ASP A 82 2.82 1.76 -12.59
CA ASP A 82 2.65 1.00 -13.83
C ASP A 82 2.30 -0.46 -13.53
N GLU A 83 2.92 -1.03 -12.50
CA GLU A 83 2.64 -2.39 -12.05
C GLU A 83 1.26 -2.48 -11.41
N TYR A 84 0.95 -1.56 -10.49
CA TYR A 84 -0.36 -1.43 -9.88
C TYR A 84 -1.50 -1.38 -10.91
N GLU A 85 -1.39 -0.48 -11.90
CA GLU A 85 -2.41 -0.35 -12.94
C GLU A 85 -2.48 -1.57 -13.85
N SER A 86 -1.36 -2.26 -14.06
CA SER A 86 -1.33 -3.48 -14.85
C SER A 86 -2.00 -4.65 -14.14
N VAL A 87 -1.76 -4.83 -12.84
CA VAL A 87 -2.45 -5.82 -12.01
C VAL A 87 -3.96 -5.56 -11.95
N LEU A 88 -4.38 -4.29 -11.87
CA LEU A 88 -5.81 -3.96 -11.90
C LEU A 88 -6.49 -4.32 -13.22
N ARG A 89 -5.74 -4.33 -14.33
CA ARG A 89 -6.20 -4.67 -15.68
C ARG A 89 -6.16 -6.16 -15.94
N ASP A 90 -5.16 -6.85 -15.39
CA ASP A 90 -4.90 -8.26 -15.60
C ASP A 90 -4.58 -8.95 -14.25
N PRO A 91 -5.57 -9.66 -13.68
CA PRO A 91 -5.42 -10.44 -12.44
C PRO A 91 -4.26 -11.42 -12.43
N GLU A 92 -3.89 -12.00 -13.58
CA GLU A 92 -2.81 -13.00 -13.64
C GLU A 92 -1.46 -12.39 -13.22
N ARG A 93 -1.30 -11.08 -13.36
CA ARG A 93 -0.09 -10.36 -12.91
C ARG A 93 0.04 -10.25 -11.39
N PHE A 94 -1.02 -10.54 -10.64
CA PHE A 94 -0.94 -10.65 -9.18
C PHE A 94 -0.28 -11.97 -8.74
N MET A 95 -0.40 -13.03 -9.55
CA MET A 95 0.01 -14.39 -9.16
C MET A 95 1.50 -14.52 -8.81
N PRO A 96 2.46 -13.87 -9.51
CA PRO A 96 3.86 -13.91 -9.09
C PRO A 96 4.07 -13.38 -7.67
N TYR A 97 3.39 -12.29 -7.29
CA TYR A 97 3.49 -11.74 -5.93
C TYR A 97 2.97 -12.73 -4.88
N ALA A 98 1.82 -13.36 -5.16
CA ALA A 98 1.20 -14.33 -4.28
C ALA A 98 2.05 -15.61 -4.13
N ASN A 99 2.54 -16.16 -5.24
CA ASN A 99 3.26 -17.44 -5.28
C ASN A 99 4.70 -17.31 -4.74
N ASP A 100 5.38 -16.21 -5.04
CA ASP A 100 6.77 -15.98 -4.60
C ASP A 100 6.83 -15.33 -3.21
N LEU A 101 5.68 -15.14 -2.54
CA LEU A 101 5.53 -14.54 -1.21
C LEU A 101 6.18 -13.14 -1.13
N VAL A 102 6.00 -12.34 -2.18
CA VAL A 102 6.53 -10.97 -2.25
C VAL A 102 5.62 -10.03 -1.47
N TRP A 103 6.11 -9.48 -0.37
CA TRP A 103 5.32 -8.76 0.61
C TRP A 103 5.94 -7.42 0.96
N ALA A 104 5.11 -6.40 1.17
CA ALA A 104 5.59 -5.09 1.64
C ALA A 104 4.79 -4.64 2.87
N GLU A 105 4.83 -5.42 3.94
CA GLU A 105 4.15 -5.10 5.20
C GLU A 105 4.57 -3.74 5.74
N ALA A 106 5.87 -3.40 5.66
CA ALA A 106 6.42 -2.15 6.15
C ALA A 106 5.74 -0.90 5.57
N LEU A 107 5.25 -0.98 4.33
CA LEU A 107 4.54 0.12 3.68
C LEU A 107 3.26 0.52 4.43
N LEU A 108 2.60 -0.43 5.10
CA LEU A 108 1.36 -0.20 5.84
C LEU A 108 1.55 0.73 7.03
N TYR A 109 2.72 0.66 7.67
CA TYR A 109 3.07 1.42 8.87
C TYR A 109 3.67 2.80 8.57
N VAL A 110 3.97 3.11 7.30
CA VAL A 110 4.53 4.41 6.88
C VAL A 110 3.71 5.60 7.40
N PRO A 111 2.38 5.65 7.25
CA PRO A 111 1.61 6.81 7.69
C PRO A 111 1.67 7.00 9.20
N ASP A 112 1.48 5.92 9.96
CA ASP A 112 1.45 5.90 11.42
C ASP A 112 2.80 6.31 12.01
N ASN A 113 3.89 5.76 11.46
CA ASN A 113 5.26 6.12 11.86
C ASN A 113 5.60 7.59 11.54
N ALA A 114 5.22 8.07 10.36
CA ALA A 114 5.45 9.46 9.97
C ALA A 114 4.62 10.44 10.81
N TYR A 115 3.36 10.09 11.12
CA TYR A 115 2.49 10.90 11.98
C TYR A 115 3.06 11.02 13.39
N LYS A 116 3.45 9.88 13.99
CA LYS A 116 4.07 9.84 15.31
C LYS A 116 5.35 10.65 15.38
N HIS A 117 6.17 10.59 14.33
CA HIS A 117 7.38 11.40 14.26
C HIS A 117 7.09 12.91 14.22
N LEU A 118 6.06 13.35 13.48
CA LEU A 118 5.71 14.77 13.34
C LEU A 118 5.00 15.35 14.57
N THR A 119 4.20 14.55 15.25
CA THR A 119 3.28 15.02 16.31
C THR A 119 3.70 14.60 17.71
N GLY A 120 4.45 13.49 17.84
CA GLY A 120 4.74 12.83 19.10
C GLY A 120 3.64 11.85 19.55
N ASP A 121 2.49 11.80 18.87
CA ASP A 121 1.32 11.03 19.28
C ASP A 121 1.09 9.82 18.37
N GLU A 122 0.50 8.75 18.92
CA GLU A 122 -0.04 7.65 18.11
C GLU A 122 -1.25 8.15 17.30
N TRP A 123 -1.34 7.72 16.04
CA TRP A 123 -2.46 8.10 15.20
C TRP A 123 -3.62 7.10 15.36
N ASP A 124 -4.81 7.59 15.73
CA ASP A 124 -6.05 6.84 15.54
C ASP A 124 -6.45 6.91 14.06
N ARG A 125 -5.76 6.10 13.25
CA ARG A 125 -5.82 6.17 11.80
C ARG A 125 -7.24 5.98 11.30
N SER A 126 -7.79 7.04 10.73
CA SER A 126 -9.09 7.05 10.05
C SER A 126 -8.89 7.44 8.60
N THR A 127 -9.24 6.52 7.68
CA THR A 127 -9.24 6.77 6.24
C THR A 127 -10.60 6.44 5.65
N ARG A 128 -10.94 7.05 4.51
CA ARG A 128 -12.27 6.86 3.89
C ARG A 128 -12.59 5.42 3.53
N TYR A 129 -11.57 4.65 3.18
CA TYR A 129 -11.66 3.23 2.85
C TYR A 129 -10.74 2.45 3.78
N SER A 130 -11.20 1.31 4.29
CA SER A 130 -10.31 0.43 5.03
C SER A 130 -9.26 -0.17 4.07
N TYR A 131 -8.01 -0.23 4.51
CA TYR A 131 -6.96 -0.93 3.78
C TYR A 131 -7.01 -2.45 4.02
N GLU A 132 -7.67 -2.87 5.10
CA GLU A 132 -7.80 -4.27 5.50
C GLU A 132 -8.42 -5.14 4.40
N SER A 133 -8.01 -6.40 4.37
CA SER A 133 -8.54 -7.41 3.46
C SER A 133 -10.05 -7.61 3.68
N TYR A 134 -10.77 -7.94 2.61
CA TYR A 134 -12.22 -8.21 2.64
C TYR A 134 -13.10 -6.99 2.95
N SER A 135 -12.56 -5.77 2.91
CA SER A 135 -13.29 -4.54 3.19
C SER A 135 -14.09 -4.01 2.00
N LYS A 136 -13.73 -4.39 0.77
CA LYS A 136 -14.50 -4.08 -0.45
C LYS A 136 -15.61 -5.09 -0.66
N THR A 137 -16.71 -4.96 0.09
CA THR A 137 -17.86 -5.88 0.02
C THR A 137 -18.35 -6.20 -1.41
N ALA A 138 -18.31 -5.23 -2.33
CA ALA A 138 -18.66 -5.46 -3.74
C ALA A 138 -17.67 -6.35 -4.53
N GLY A 139 -16.41 -6.44 -4.10
CA GLY A 139 -15.41 -7.37 -4.66
C GLY A 139 -15.50 -8.79 -4.10
N TRP A 140 -16.37 -9.01 -3.11
CA TRP A 140 -16.56 -10.27 -2.38
C TRP A 140 -17.99 -10.81 -2.41
N ALA A 141 -18.95 -10.01 -2.87
CA ALA A 141 -20.29 -10.49 -3.19
C ALA A 141 -20.18 -11.43 -4.40
N GLY A 142 -20.26 -12.73 -4.15
CA GLY A 142 -20.40 -13.73 -5.21
C GLY A 142 -21.68 -13.50 -6.01
N GLU A 143 -21.66 -13.86 -7.29
CA GLU A 143 -22.88 -14.19 -8.03
C GLU A 143 -23.70 -15.27 -7.30
#